data_AF-A0A962SPF5-F1
#
_entry.id   AF-A0A962SPF5-F1
#
_cell.length_a   1.000
_cell.length_b   1.000
_cell.length_c   1.000
_cell.angle_alpha   90.00
_cell.angle_beta   90.00
_cell.angle_gamma   90.00
#
_symmetry.space_group_name_H-M   'P 1'
#
loop_
_entity.id
_entity.type
_entity.pdbx_description
1 polymer ?
#
loop_
_entity_poly.entity_id
_entity_poly.type
_entity_poly.pdbx_seq_one_letter_code
_entity_poly.pdbx_strand_id
1 'polypeptide(L)'
;MNEENTDLSECVALFRHRLIARLLPEDLSPQQRQRELTRIVSGEHQIPGTLRTRVAESTLRDWLRDYRAGGFDALKPKQRIDAGHPRTLAPAVAERLLQIKEGDPDLSIRLVIEQLRNERVI
;
A
#
# COMPACT_ATOMS: atom_id res chain seq x y z
N MET A 1 -9.93 18.38 -5.33
CA MET A 1 -9.62 17.00 -5.76
C MET A 1 -9.26 16.15 -4.53
N ASN A 2 -10.23 15.78 -3.69
CA ASN A 2 -10.03 14.93 -2.50
C ASN A 2 -11.02 13.75 -2.43
N GLU A 3 -11.97 13.67 -3.36
CA GLU A 3 -13.06 12.69 -3.32
C GLU A 3 -12.59 11.28 -3.72
N GLU A 4 -11.76 11.14 -4.76
CA GLU A 4 -11.23 9.82 -5.20
C GLU A 4 -10.33 9.12 -4.17
N ASN A 5 -9.60 9.89 -3.35
CA ASN A 5 -8.69 9.33 -2.34
C ASN A 5 -9.44 8.84 -1.09
N THR A 6 -10.59 9.46 -0.81
CA THR A 6 -11.50 9.05 0.27
C THR A 6 -12.08 7.66 -0.05
N ASP A 7 -12.49 7.44 -1.30
CA ASP A 7 -13.03 6.17 -1.77
C ASP A 7 -12.01 5.02 -1.67
N LEU A 8 -10.76 5.24 -2.13
CA LEU A 8 -9.73 4.20 -2.05
C LEU A 8 -9.36 3.87 -0.60
N SER A 9 -9.25 4.87 0.27
CA SER A 9 -8.93 4.68 1.69
C SER A 9 -9.98 3.82 2.39
N GLU A 10 -11.26 4.09 2.12
CA GLU A 10 -12.38 3.33 2.66
C GLU A 10 -12.45 1.92 2.06
N CYS A 11 -12.25 1.76 0.75
CA CYS A 11 -12.13 0.46 0.10
C CYS A 11 -11.04 -0.40 0.74
N VAL A 12 -9.86 0.18 1.03
CA VAL A 12 -8.77 -0.52 1.71
C VAL A 12 -9.18 -0.92 3.14
N ALA A 13 -9.84 -0.04 3.90
CA ALA A 13 -10.30 -0.34 5.24
C ALA A 13 -11.36 -1.46 5.25
N LEU A 14 -12.33 -1.42 4.33
CA LEU A 14 -13.33 -2.47 4.13
C LEU A 14 -12.68 -3.82 3.79
N PHE A 15 -11.70 -3.81 2.88
CA PHE A 15 -10.93 -4.99 2.53
C PHE A 15 -10.24 -5.60 3.76
N ARG A 16 -9.50 -4.78 4.52
CA ARG A 16 -8.81 -5.21 5.75
C ARG A 16 -9.78 -5.76 6.78
N HIS A 17 -10.88 -5.05 7.01
CA HIS A 17 -11.94 -5.43 7.93
C HIS A 17 -12.52 -6.80 7.56
N ARG A 18 -12.82 -7.03 6.28
CA ARG A 18 -13.35 -8.32 5.78
C ARG A 18 -12.43 -9.49 6.12
N LEU A 19 -11.11 -9.30 6.03
CA LEU A 19 -10.15 -10.35 6.38
C LEU A 19 -10.08 -10.58 7.88
N ILE A 20 -9.92 -9.52 8.68
CA ILE A 20 -9.77 -9.67 10.13
C ILE A 20 -11.06 -10.08 10.84
N ALA A 21 -12.23 -9.78 10.26
CA ALA A 21 -13.54 -10.15 10.83
C ALA A 21 -13.66 -11.65 11.10
N ARG A 22 -12.96 -12.49 10.32
CA ARG A 22 -12.90 -13.95 10.48
C ARG A 22 -12.07 -14.39 11.69
N LEU A 23 -11.32 -13.47 12.28
CA LEU A 23 -10.42 -13.67 13.44
C LEU A 23 -10.89 -12.91 14.69
N LEU A 24 -11.93 -12.08 14.58
CA LEU A 24 -12.50 -11.29 15.67
C LEU A 24 -13.27 -12.10 16.73
N PRO A 25 -14.00 -13.20 16.40
CA PRO A 25 -14.77 -13.90 17.42
C PRO A 25 -13.90 -14.38 18.58
N GLU A 26 -14.35 -14.10 19.80
CA GLU A 26 -13.59 -14.33 21.04
C GLU A 26 -13.58 -15.81 21.45
N ASP A 27 -14.60 -16.56 21.02
CA ASP A 27 -14.80 -17.99 21.25
C ASP A 27 -13.97 -18.89 20.33
N LEU A 28 -13.18 -18.32 19.42
CA LEU A 28 -12.24 -19.09 18.61
C LEU A 28 -11.14 -19.71 19.48
N SER A 29 -11.11 -21.04 19.52
CA SER A 29 -9.96 -21.77 20.05
C SER A 29 -8.66 -21.40 19.32
N PRO A 30 -7.49 -21.55 19.94
CA PRO A 30 -6.21 -21.28 19.30
C PRO A 30 -6.03 -22.02 17.96
N GLN A 31 -6.52 -23.26 17.87
CA GLN A 31 -6.43 -24.07 16.65
C GLN A 31 -7.35 -23.54 15.53
N GLN A 32 -8.58 -23.13 15.86
CA GLN A 32 -9.49 -22.52 14.87
C GLN A 32 -8.93 -21.19 14.37
N ARG A 33 -8.41 -20.35 15.28
CA ARG A 33 -7.78 -19.08 14.91
C ARG A 33 -6.59 -19.30 13.97
N GLN A 34 -5.73 -20.28 14.27
CA GLN A 34 -4.59 -20.60 13.39
C GLN A 34 -5.05 -21.11 12.03
N ARG A 35 -6.10 -21.95 11.97
CA ARG A 35 -6.67 -22.43 10.70
C ARG A 35 -7.21 -21.30 9.84
N GLU A 36 -7.96 -20.37 10.43
CA GLU A 36 -8.48 -19.20 9.69
C GLU A 36 -7.35 -18.29 9.21
N LEU A 37 -6.33 -18.09 10.04
CA LEU A 37 -5.16 -17.31 9.65
C LEU A 37 -4.45 -17.97 8.46
N THR A 38 -4.15 -19.27 8.54
CA THR A 38 -3.52 -20.00 7.44
C THR A 38 -4.35 -19.92 6.16
N ARG A 39 -5.68 -20.07 6.25
CA ARG A 39 -6.59 -19.94 5.11
C ARG A 39 -6.49 -18.56 4.46
N ILE A 40 -6.45 -17.49 5.24
CA ILE A 40 -6.36 -16.12 4.70
C ILE A 40 -5.00 -15.92 4.03
N VAL A 41 -3.91 -16.34 4.67
CA VAL A 41 -2.54 -16.13 4.17
C VAL A 41 -2.24 -16.94 2.91
N SER A 42 -2.81 -18.15 2.79
CA SER A 42 -2.66 -18.98 1.59
C SER A 42 -3.54 -18.53 0.42
N GLY A 43 -4.57 -17.72 0.68
CA GLY A 43 -5.52 -17.25 -0.32
C GLY A 43 -5.00 -16.11 -1.17
N GLU A 44 -5.54 -15.99 -2.38
CA GLU A 44 -5.36 -14.82 -3.23
C GLU A 44 -6.48 -13.80 -3.00
N HIS A 45 -6.12 -12.53 -3.05
CA HIS A 45 -6.97 -11.41 -2.70
C HIS A 45 -6.85 -10.32 -3.75
N GLN A 46 -7.97 -9.68 -4.10
CA GLN A 46 -7.96 -8.42 -4.81
C GLN A 46 -7.76 -7.30 -3.80
N ILE A 47 -6.52 -6.85 -3.63
CA ILE A 47 -6.17 -5.81 -2.66
C ILE A 47 -6.35 -4.44 -3.32
N PRO A 48 -7.23 -3.56 -2.81
CA PRO A 48 -7.45 -2.25 -3.42
C PRO A 48 -6.17 -1.41 -3.46
N GLY A 49 -5.95 -0.72 -4.59
CA GLY A 49 -4.82 0.20 -4.76
C GLY A 49 -3.45 -0.46 -4.94
N THR A 50 -3.37 -1.78 -5.16
CA THR A 50 -2.10 -2.48 -5.40
C THR A 50 -2.27 -3.70 -6.30
N LEU A 51 -1.19 -4.10 -6.97
CA LEU A 51 -1.13 -5.35 -7.76
C LEU A 51 -0.77 -6.57 -6.90
N ARG A 52 -0.56 -6.40 -5.59
CA ARG A 52 -0.30 -7.51 -4.68
C ARG A 52 -1.55 -8.35 -4.51
N THR A 53 -1.37 -9.67 -4.49
CA THR A 53 -2.48 -10.63 -4.35
C THR A 53 -2.45 -11.40 -3.03
N ARG A 54 -1.43 -11.22 -2.19
CA ARG A 54 -1.27 -11.96 -0.93
C ARG A 54 -1.05 -11.04 0.25
N VAL A 55 -1.53 -11.46 1.42
CA VAL A 55 -1.36 -10.76 2.70
C VAL A 55 -0.56 -11.65 3.64
N ALA A 56 0.49 -11.10 4.25
CA ALA A 56 1.30 -11.83 5.21
C ALA A 56 0.59 -11.97 6.56
N GLU A 57 0.93 -13.02 7.30
CA GLU A 57 0.43 -13.26 8.65
C GLU A 57 0.72 -12.10 9.61
N SER A 58 1.92 -11.53 9.57
CA SER A 58 2.30 -10.36 10.37
C SER A 58 1.40 -9.16 10.08
N THR A 59 1.09 -8.92 8.80
CA THR A 59 0.18 -7.85 8.37
C THR A 59 -1.23 -8.01 8.95
N LEU A 60 -1.77 -9.25 8.96
CA LEU A 60 -3.07 -9.51 9.57
C LEU A 60 -3.07 -9.24 11.08
N ARG A 61 -1.99 -9.63 11.77
CA ARG A 61 -1.84 -9.36 13.21
C ARG A 61 -1.77 -7.86 13.50
N ASP A 62 -1.05 -7.11 12.69
CA ASP A 62 -0.99 -5.65 12.81
C ASP A 62 -2.39 -5.02 12.65
N TRP A 63 -3.15 -5.41 11.61
CA TRP A 63 -4.51 -4.90 11.43
C TRP A 63 -5.46 -5.27 12.56
N LEU A 64 -5.35 -6.48 13.12
CA LEU A 64 -6.12 -6.86 14.31
C LEU A 64 -5.79 -6.00 15.52
N ARG A 65 -4.50 -5.72 15.76
CA ARG A 65 -4.06 -4.84 16.84
C ARG A 65 -4.62 -3.43 16.63
N ASP A 66 -4.48 -2.89 15.43
CA ASP A 66 -4.91 -1.53 15.11
C ASP A 66 -6.44 -1.41 15.24
N TYR A 67 -7.20 -2.39 14.74
CA TYR A 67 -8.66 -2.42 14.88
C TYR A 67 -9.11 -2.50 16.35
N ARG A 68 -8.45 -3.32 17.18
CA ARG A 68 -8.78 -3.40 18.62
C ARG A 68 -8.50 -2.09 19.34
N ALA A 69 -7.51 -1.33 18.90
CA ALA A 69 -7.12 -0.06 19.52
C ALA A 69 -7.97 1.14 19.05
N GLY A 70 -8.40 1.16 17.77
CA GLY A 70 -9.04 2.33 17.18
C GLY A 70 -10.18 2.05 16.20
N GLY A 71 -10.73 0.83 16.24
CA GLY A 71 -11.88 0.44 15.42
C GLY A 71 -11.62 0.46 13.92
N PHE A 72 -12.68 0.68 13.16
CA PHE A 72 -12.63 0.65 11.69
C PHE A 72 -11.72 1.74 11.11
N ASP A 73 -11.74 2.96 11.67
CA ASP A 73 -10.93 4.07 11.16
C ASP A 73 -9.42 3.79 11.29
N ALA A 74 -9.00 3.01 12.29
CA ALA A 74 -7.61 2.57 12.43
C ALA A 74 -7.14 1.66 11.29
N LEU A 75 -8.07 1.07 10.51
CA LEU A 75 -7.76 0.28 9.33
C LEU A 75 -7.56 1.12 8.07
N LYS A 76 -7.91 2.41 8.08
CA LYS A 76 -7.66 3.28 6.93
C LYS A 76 -6.15 3.46 6.73
N PRO A 77 -5.63 3.39 5.49
CA PRO A 77 -4.22 3.62 5.24
C PRO A 77 -3.82 5.02 5.73
N LYS A 78 -2.79 5.08 6.58
CA LYS A 78 -2.22 6.35 7.01
C LYS A 78 -1.35 6.91 5.89
N GLN A 79 -1.50 8.19 5.59
CA GLN A 79 -0.60 8.88 4.69
C GLN A 79 0.81 8.80 5.27
N ARG A 80 1.76 8.29 4.48
CA ARG A 80 3.15 8.26 4.88
C ARG A 80 3.66 9.69 5.01
N ILE A 81 4.45 9.98 6.05
CA ILE A 81 5.06 11.31 6.28
C ILE A 81 5.90 11.73 5.06
N ASP A 82 6.51 10.76 4.37
CA ASP A 82 7.33 10.96 3.17
C ASP A 82 6.54 10.87 1.84
N ALA A 83 5.21 10.95 1.86
CA ALA A 83 4.43 11.02 0.63
C ALA A 83 4.89 12.22 -0.21
N GLY A 84 5.35 11.96 -1.45
CA GLY A 84 5.91 12.97 -2.36
C GLY A 84 7.44 13.12 -2.32
N HIS A 85 8.13 12.49 -1.35
CA HIS A 85 9.58 12.54 -1.20
C HIS A 85 10.17 11.12 -1.19
N PRO A 86 10.58 10.58 -2.34
CA PRO A 86 11.14 9.23 -2.40
C PRO A 86 12.43 9.17 -1.57
N ARG A 87 12.48 8.33 -0.53
CA ARG A 87 13.68 8.19 0.33
C ARG A 87 14.94 7.76 -0.43
N THR A 88 14.76 7.12 -1.58
CA THR A 88 15.84 6.57 -2.42
C THR A 88 16.27 7.53 -3.52
N LEU A 89 15.44 8.50 -3.89
CA LEU A 89 15.72 9.40 -5.01
C LEU A 89 16.23 10.72 -4.44
N ALA A 90 17.48 11.07 -4.70
CA ALA A 90 18.00 12.37 -4.28
C ALA A 90 17.15 13.49 -4.93
N PRO A 91 16.85 14.59 -4.22
CA PRO A 91 15.97 15.65 -4.72
C PRO A 91 16.37 16.19 -6.11
N ALA A 92 17.67 16.38 -6.34
CA ALA A 92 18.20 16.82 -7.62
C ALA A 92 17.89 15.85 -8.78
N VAL A 93 17.87 14.55 -8.49
CA VAL A 93 17.55 13.51 -9.49
C VAL A 93 16.06 13.57 -9.84
N ALA A 94 15.19 13.73 -8.84
CA ALA A 94 13.75 13.87 -9.04
C ALA A 94 13.41 15.13 -9.87
N GLU A 95 14.00 16.26 -9.50
CA GLU A 95 13.82 17.53 -10.23
C GLU A 95 14.29 17.41 -11.68
N ARG A 96 15.40 16.69 -11.90
CA ARG A 96 15.93 16.53 -13.26
C ARG A 96 15.07 15.61 -14.13
N LEU A 97 14.50 14.54 -13.57
CA LEU A 97 13.49 13.73 -14.26
C LEU A 97 12.27 14.55 -14.69
N LEU A 98 11.80 15.45 -13.81
CA LEU A 98 10.67 16.33 -14.10
C LEU A 98 11.00 17.28 -15.25
N GLN A 99 12.16 17.94 -15.21
CA GLN A 99 12.60 18.86 -16.26
C GLN A 99 12.71 18.19 -17.64
N ILE A 100 13.23 16.96 -17.71
CA ILE A 100 13.29 16.19 -18.97
C ILE A 100 11.87 15.91 -19.48
N LYS A 101 10.95 15.49 -18.60
CA LYS A 101 9.57 15.16 -18.98
C LYS A 101 8.72 16.39 -19.31
N GLU A 102 8.97 17.53 -18.68
CA GLU A 102 8.32 18.80 -19.00
C GLU A 102 8.83 19.39 -20.33
N GLY A 103 10.10 19.17 -20.67
CA GLY A 103 10.68 19.58 -21.95
C GLY A 103 10.16 18.78 -23.15
N ASP A 104 9.79 17.51 -22.94
CA ASP A 104 9.13 16.68 -23.94
C ASP A 104 8.03 15.80 -23.28
N PRO A 105 6.79 16.28 -23.24
CA PRO A 105 5.67 15.58 -22.61
C PRO A 105 5.33 14.24 -23.26
N ASP A 106 5.71 13.99 -24.52
CA ASP A 106 5.44 12.72 -25.21
C ASP A 106 6.55 11.70 -25.00
N LEU A 107 7.70 12.13 -24.46
CA LEU A 107 8.84 11.26 -24.19
C LEU A 107 8.47 10.11 -23.23
N SER A 108 8.75 8.88 -23.64
CA SER A 108 8.46 7.72 -22.80
C SER A 108 9.28 7.75 -21.50
N ILE A 109 8.72 7.22 -20.40
CA ILE A 109 9.42 7.15 -19.11
C ILE A 109 10.75 6.39 -19.22
N ARG A 110 10.86 5.39 -20.10
CA ARG A 110 12.13 4.68 -20.35
C ARG A 110 13.20 5.63 -20.89
N LEU A 111 12.86 6.45 -21.88
CA LEU A 111 13.78 7.40 -22.49
C LEU A 111 14.16 8.53 -21.53
N VAL A 112 13.22 9.01 -20.70
CA VAL A 112 13.51 9.97 -19.63
C VAL A 112 14.59 9.41 -18.68
N ILE A 113 14.45 8.16 -18.25
CA ILE A 113 15.43 7.49 -17.37
C ILE A 113 16.78 7.29 -18.09
N GLU A 114 16.76 6.92 -19.36
CA GLU A 114 17.98 6.72 -20.17
C GLU A 114 18.75 8.03 -20.35
N GLN A 115 18.05 9.12 -20.67
CA GLN A 115 18.64 10.44 -20.82
C GLN A 115 19.28 10.92 -19.51
N LEU A 116 18.61 10.72 -18.38
CA LEU A 116 19.17 11.05 -17.09
C LEU A 116 20.45 10.25 -16.76
N ARG A 117 20.52 8.97 -17.12
CA ARG A 117 21.74 8.15 -16.98
C ARG A 117 22.88 8.67 -17.87
N ASN A 118 22.55 9.12 -19.08
CA ASN A 118 23.53 9.71 -20.00
C ASN A 118 24.10 11.03 -19.46
N GLU A 119 23.33 11.79 -18.67
CA GLU A 119 23.77 13.00 -17.96
C GLU A 119 24.69 12.71 -16.75
N ARG A 120 24.93 11.43 -16.38
CA ARG A 120 25.69 10.98 -15.19
C ARG A 120 25.20 11.56 -13.85
N VAL A 121 23.90 11.89 -13.79
CA VAL A 121 23.24 12.41 -12.58
C VAL A 121 22.92 11.29 -11.58
N ILE A 122 22.97 10.03 -12.05
CA ILE A 122 22.87 8.77 -11.30
C ILE A 122 23.63 7.67 -12.02
#